data_AF-A0A1N6ZDA2-F1
#
_entry.id   AF-A0A1N6ZDA2-F1
#
_cell.length_a   1.000
_cell.length_b   1.000
_cell.length_c   1.000
_cell.angle_alpha   90.00
_cell.angle_beta   90.00
_cell.angle_gamma   90.00
#
_symmetry.space_group_name_H-M   'P 1'
#
loop_
_entity.id
_entity.type
_entity.pdbx_description
1 polymer ?
#
loop_
_entity_poly.entity_id
_entity_poly.type
_entity_poly.pdbx_seq_one_letter_code
_entity_poly.pdbx_strand_id
1 'polypeptide(L)'
;MADMAREAKRELGATDKPDMQWRIVGGLLGLAVGFCSRKVLSFAWQKATGKEPPASVDSPDIGLGEAIAYAVVMGLGMEITRIIVTRSAAKKWRSWKDAARDLTP
;
A
#
# COMPACT_ATOMS: atom_id res chain seq x y z
N MET A 1 34.91 14.96 21.03
CA MET A 1 34.90 14.04 19.87
C MET A 1 34.52 12.61 20.25
N ALA A 2 35.12 12.00 21.29
CA ALA A 2 34.75 10.66 21.75
C ALA A 2 33.31 10.59 22.31
N ASP A 3 32.82 11.65 22.95
CA ASP A 3 31.44 11.73 23.45
C ASP A 3 30.40 11.85 22.34
N MET A 4 30.68 12.67 21.32
CA MET A 4 29.85 12.81 20.11
C MET A 4 29.66 11.46 19.40
N ALA A 5 30.71 10.65 19.33
CA ALA A 5 30.65 9.32 18.74
C ALA A 5 29.83 8.33 19.59
N ARG A 6 29.79 8.51 20.92
CA ARG A 6 28.96 7.70 21.83
C ARG A 6 27.48 8.09 21.76
N GLU A 7 27.18 9.37 21.67
CA GLU A 7 25.81 9.88 21.52
C GLU A 7 25.21 9.51 20.17
N ALA A 8 25.96 9.68 19.07
CA ALA A 8 25.50 9.23 17.75
C ALA A 8 25.21 7.72 17.72
N LYS A 9 26.02 6.91 18.42
CA LYS A 9 25.80 5.46 18.53
C LYS A 9 24.58 5.10 19.40
N ARG A 10 24.21 5.95 20.36
CA ARG A 10 22.99 5.82 21.18
C ARG A 10 21.74 6.20 20.38
N GLU A 11 21.79 7.27 19.59
CA GLU A 11 20.67 7.66 18.73
C GLU A 11 20.42 6.67 17.60
N LEU A 12 21.47 6.12 16.99
CA LEU A 12 21.36 5.00 16.04
C LEU A 12 20.81 3.72 16.70
N GLY A 13 21.02 3.53 18.01
CA GLY A 13 20.55 2.39 18.79
C GLY A 13 19.11 2.54 19.32
N ALA A 14 18.59 3.77 19.39
CA ALA A 14 17.22 4.08 19.80
C ALA A 14 16.26 4.03 18.61
N THR A 15 16.30 2.96 17.82
CA THR A 15 15.17 2.63 16.95
C THR A 15 14.14 1.93 17.82
N ASP A 16 13.11 2.67 18.25
CA ASP A 16 11.93 2.07 18.89
C ASP A 16 11.40 0.96 17.99
N LYS A 17 11.58 -0.29 18.43
CA LYS A 17 10.98 -1.44 17.75
C LYS A 17 9.47 -1.25 17.87
N PRO A 18 8.71 -1.26 16.76
CA PRO A 18 7.26 -1.08 16.83
C PRO A 18 6.68 -2.08 17.83
N ASP A 19 5.86 -1.59 18.74
CA ASP A 19 5.28 -2.36 19.83
C ASP A 19 4.70 -3.67 19.30
N MET A 20 4.81 -4.76 20.05
CA MET A 20 4.29 -6.06 19.64
C MET A 20 2.81 -5.99 19.19
N GLN A 21 2.03 -5.11 19.81
CA GLN A 21 0.65 -4.81 19.44
C GLN A 21 0.53 -4.32 17.99
N TRP A 22 1.37 -3.36 17.58
CA TRP A 22 1.39 -2.85 16.21
C TRP A 22 1.81 -3.91 15.21
N ARG A 23 2.71 -4.82 15.59
CA ARG A 23 3.13 -5.93 14.72
C ARG A 23 1.98 -6.91 14.47
N ILE A 24 1.21 -7.23 15.51
CA ILE A 24 0.04 -8.12 15.39
C ILE A 24 -1.02 -7.48 14.49
N VAL A 25 -1.33 -6.19 14.73
CA VAL A 25 -2.29 -5.44 13.90
C VAL A 25 -1.84 -5.39 12.44
N GLY A 26 -0.57 -5.06 12.19
CA GLY A 26 0.00 -5.05 10.85
C GLY A 26 -0.06 -6.42 10.18
N GLY A 27 0.22 -7.50 10.92
CA GLY A 27 0.11 -8.87 10.43
C GLY A 27 -1.32 -9.25 10.03
N LEU A 28 -2.30 -8.98 10.88
CA LEU A 28 -3.72 -9.26 10.59
C LEU A 28 -4.23 -8.45 9.40
N LEU A 29 -3.88 -7.16 9.34
CA LEU A 29 -4.20 -6.32 8.18
C LEU A 29 -3.56 -6.87 6.90
N GLY A 30 -2.30 -7.29 6.95
CA GLY A 30 -1.60 -7.89 5.82
C GLY A 30 -2.32 -9.14 5.30
N LEU A 31 -2.75 -10.04 6.19
CA LEU A 31 -3.51 -11.23 5.83
C LEU A 31 -4.87 -10.88 5.20
N ALA A 32 -5.60 -9.95 5.80
CA ALA A 32 -6.90 -9.50 5.27
C ALA A 32 -6.75 -8.86 3.89
N VAL A 33 -5.75 -7.98 3.71
CA VAL A 33 -5.45 -7.35 2.42
C VAL A 33 -5.05 -8.40 1.39
N GLY A 34 -4.20 -9.36 1.75
CA GLY A 34 -3.80 -10.44 0.84
C GLY A 34 -4.99 -11.26 0.36
N PHE A 35 -5.86 -11.69 1.28
CA PHE A 35 -7.07 -12.44 0.94
C PHE A 35 -8.04 -11.66 0.05
N CYS A 36 -8.32 -10.40 0.40
CA CYS A 36 -9.20 -9.52 -0.37
C CYS A 36 -8.63 -9.20 -1.75
N SER A 37 -7.30 -8.99 -1.85
CA SER A 37 -6.63 -8.67 -3.11
C SER A 37 -6.87 -9.74 -4.17
N ARG A 38 -6.78 -11.02 -3.79
CA ARG A 38 -7.03 -12.12 -4.74
C ARG A 38 -8.45 -12.07 -5.30
N LYS A 39 -9.46 -11.87 -4.45
CA LYS A 39 -10.87 -11.78 -4.86
C LYS A 39 -11.14 -10.58 -5.76
N VAL A 40 -10.63 -9.40 -5.38
CA VAL A 40 -10.79 -8.17 -6.15
C VAL A 40 -10.14 -8.30 -7.52
N LEU A 41 -8.91 -8.82 -7.57
CA LEU A 41 -8.19 -9.01 -8.83
C LEU A 41 -8.91 -10.00 -9.75
N SER A 42 -9.35 -11.14 -9.21
CA SER A 42 -10.12 -12.12 -9.99
C SER A 42 -11.41 -11.53 -10.55
N PHE A 43 -12.15 -10.80 -9.73
CA PHE A 43 -13.40 -10.17 -10.15
C PHE A 43 -13.15 -9.08 -11.21
N ALA A 44 -12.18 -8.20 -10.98
CA ALA A 44 -11.82 -7.14 -11.91
C ALA A 44 -11.40 -7.72 -13.27
N TRP A 45 -10.60 -8.79 -13.26
CA TRP A 45 -10.17 -9.46 -14.48
C TRP A 45 -11.37 -10.07 -15.22
N GLN A 46 -12.15 -10.90 -14.55
CA GLN A 46 -13.31 -11.55 -15.16
C GLN A 46 -14.31 -10.52 -15.71
N LYS A 47 -14.47 -9.38 -15.02
CA LYS A 47 -15.33 -8.28 -15.49
C LYS A 47 -14.77 -7.59 -16.74
N ALA A 48 -13.46 -7.38 -16.81
CA ALA A 48 -12.80 -6.68 -17.91
C ALA A 48 -12.60 -7.56 -19.16
N THR A 49 -12.17 -8.81 -18.98
CA THR A 49 -11.79 -9.72 -20.08
C THR A 49 -12.79 -10.85 -20.31
N GLY A 50 -13.71 -11.12 -19.38
CA GLY A 50 -14.67 -12.22 -19.48
C GLY A 50 -14.09 -13.62 -19.27
N LYS A 51 -12.80 -13.73 -18.94
CA LYS A 51 -12.07 -15.00 -18.78
C LYS A 51 -11.61 -15.20 -17.34
N GLU A 52 -11.28 -16.43 -16.98
CA GLU A 52 -10.63 -16.71 -15.69
C GLU A 52 -9.25 -16.04 -15.64
N PRO A 53 -8.88 -15.44 -14.50
CA PRO A 53 -7.60 -14.75 -14.34
C PRO A 53 -6.42 -15.70 -14.53
N PRO A 54 -5.42 -15.36 -15.39
CA PRO A 54 -4.24 -16.17 -15.58
C PRO A 54 -3.51 -16.34 -14.24
N ALA A 55 -3.20 -17.59 -13.89
CA ALA A 55 -2.64 -17.94 -12.59
C ALA A 55 -1.22 -17.38 -12.37
N SER A 56 -0.52 -17.04 -13.45
CA SER A 56 0.85 -16.53 -13.46
C SER A 56 1.00 -15.45 -14.53
N VAL A 57 1.68 -14.35 -14.17
CA VAL A 57 2.10 -13.27 -15.07
C VAL A 57 3.17 -13.72 -16.07
N ASP A 58 3.88 -14.80 -15.75
CA ASP A 58 4.97 -15.37 -16.56
C ASP A 58 4.55 -16.62 -17.37
N SER A 59 3.24 -16.90 -17.48
CA SER A 59 2.81 -18.03 -18.31
C SER A 59 3.14 -17.74 -19.78
N PRO A 60 3.84 -18.64 -20.50
CA PRO A 60 4.16 -18.44 -21.93
C PRO A 60 2.93 -18.28 -22.84
N ASP A 61 1.76 -18.61 -22.32
CA ASP A 61 0.48 -18.59 -23.03
C ASP A 61 -0.14 -17.18 -23.15
N ILE A 62 0.45 -16.16 -22.52
CA ILE A 62 -0.02 -14.77 -22.60
C ILE A 62 0.56 -14.13 -23.86
N GLY A 63 -0.28 -13.75 -24.82
CA GLY A 63 0.17 -13.09 -26.05
C GLY A 63 0.85 -11.73 -25.77
N LEU A 64 1.80 -11.32 -26.61
CA LEU A 64 2.56 -10.06 -26.44
C LEU A 64 1.67 -8.83 -26.24
N GLY A 65 0.56 -8.74 -26.98
CA GLY A 65 -0.41 -7.65 -26.84
C GLY A 65 -1.12 -7.63 -25.48
N GLU A 66 -1.44 -8.82 -24.96
CA GLU A 66 -2.08 -8.97 -23.64
C GLU A 66 -1.09 -8.67 -22.50
N ALA A 67 0.17 -9.07 -22.65
CA ALA A 67 1.25 -8.73 -21.71
C ALA A 67 1.50 -7.20 -21.64
N ILE A 68 1.55 -6.52 -22.80
CA ILE A 68 1.69 -5.06 -22.84
C ILE A 68 0.47 -4.37 -22.22
N ALA A 69 -0.74 -4.83 -22.53
CA ALA A 69 -1.96 -4.28 -21.95
C ALA A 69 -1.95 -4.43 -20.41
N TYR A 70 -1.54 -5.60 -19.90
CA TYR A 70 -1.39 -5.83 -18.46
C TYR A 70 -0.36 -4.88 -17.83
N ALA A 71 0.81 -4.74 -18.45
CA ALA A 71 1.86 -3.85 -17.96
C ALA A 71 1.41 -2.39 -17.89
N VAL A 72 0.68 -1.91 -18.90
CA VAL A 72 0.12 -0.55 -18.92
C VAL A 72 -0.92 -0.37 -17.81
N VAL A 73 -1.82 -1.34 -17.64
CA VAL A 73 -2.84 -1.29 -16.58
C VAL A 73 -2.20 -1.28 -15.20
N MET A 74 -1.19 -2.11 -14.95
CA MET A 74 -0.50 -2.16 -13.66
C MET A 74 0.35 -0.91 -13.44
N GLY A 75 1.10 -0.46 -14.45
CA GLY A 75 1.94 0.73 -14.37
C GLY A 75 1.13 1.99 -14.09
N LEU A 76 0.09 2.25 -14.90
CA LEU A 76 -0.77 3.43 -14.72
C LEU A 76 -1.69 3.28 -13.49
N GLY A 77 -2.23 2.09 -13.26
CA GLY A 77 -3.14 1.82 -12.15
C GLY A 77 -2.50 2.09 -10.79
N MET A 78 -1.23 1.68 -10.60
CA MET A 78 -0.51 1.93 -9.35
C MET A 78 -0.26 3.42 -9.10
N GLU A 79 0.12 4.17 -10.14
CA GLU A 79 0.38 5.61 -10.00
C GLU A 79 -0.91 6.39 -9.72
N ILE A 80 -1.99 6.08 -10.43
CA ILE A 80 -3.31 6.66 -10.18
C ILE A 80 -3.77 6.35 -8.75
N THR A 81 -3.59 5.11 -8.30
CA THR A 81 -3.94 4.68 -6.93
C THR A 81 -3.20 5.51 -5.90
N ARG A 82 -1.88 5.70 -6.06
CA ARG A 82 -1.08 6.54 -5.16
C ARG A 82 -1.61 7.97 -5.08
N ILE A 83 -1.94 8.58 -6.22
CA ILE A 83 -2.49 9.95 -6.27
C ILE A 83 -3.80 10.03 -5.49
N ILE A 84 -4.73 9.09 -5.75
CA ILE A 84 -6.04 9.05 -5.10
C ILE A 84 -5.89 8.87 -3.59
N VAL A 85 -5.06 7.91 -3.17
CA VAL A 85 -4.79 7.63 -1.75
C VAL A 85 -4.21 8.87 -1.07
N THR A 86 -3.19 9.49 -1.65
CA THR A 86 -2.52 10.67 -1.07
C THR A 86 -3.48 11.84 -0.94
N ARG A 87 -4.28 12.12 -1.99
CA ARG A 87 -5.28 13.19 -1.97
C ARG A 87 -6.37 12.94 -0.94
N SER A 88 -6.84 11.70 -0.83
CA SER A 88 -7.88 11.31 0.11
C SER A 88 -7.39 11.42 1.55
N ALA A 89 -6.17 10.94 1.83
CA ALA A 89 -5.52 11.07 3.13
C ALA A 89 -5.36 12.55 3.53
N ALA A 90 -4.85 13.39 2.61
CA ALA A 90 -4.68 14.83 2.86
C ALA A 90 -6.03 15.53 3.14
N LYS A 91 -7.10 15.19 2.42
CA LYS A 91 -8.45 15.73 2.65
C LYS A 91 -8.98 15.33 4.03
N LYS A 92 -8.84 14.05 4.40
CA LYS A 92 -9.32 13.52 5.68
C LYS A 92 -8.57 14.15 6.86
N TRP A 93 -7.25 14.27 6.74
CA TRP A 93 -6.41 14.91 7.74
C TRP A 93 -6.78 16.37 7.98
N ARG A 94 -7.04 17.14 6.89
CA ARG A 94 -7.53 18.52 7.02
C ARG A 94 -8.86 18.57 7.77
N SER A 95 -9.82 17.76 7.37
CA SER A 95 -11.14 17.70 8.04
C SER A 95 -11.04 17.41 9.53
N TRP A 96 -10.16 16.51 9.97
CA TRP A 96 -9.95 16.25 11.40
C TRP A 96 -9.29 17.41 12.13
N LYS A 97 -8.34 18.10 11.47
CA LYS A 97 -7.67 19.26 12.03
C LYS A 97 -8.62 20.44 12.18
N ASP A 98 -9.50 20.64 11.20
CA ASP A 98 -10.52 21.68 11.23
C ASP A 98 -11.52 21.40 12.37
N ALA A 99 -12.00 20.15 12.48
CA ALA A 99 -12.86 19.72 13.59
C ALA A 99 -12.18 19.87 14.97
N ALA A 100 -10.85 19.69 15.05
CA ALA A 100 -10.11 19.91 16.29
C ALA A 100 -9.94 21.39 16.63
N ARG A 101 -9.80 22.28 15.63
CA ARG A 101 -9.77 23.74 15.86
C ARG A 101 -11.12 24.24 16.37
N ASP A 102 -12.23 23.70 15.87
CA ASP A 102 -13.57 24.08 16.31
C ASP A 102 -13.87 23.70 17.78
N LEU A 103 -13.10 22.76 18.34
CA LEU A 103 -13.22 22.32 19.73
C LEU A 103 -12.28 23.08 20.70
N THR A 104 -11.43 23.96 20.19
CA THR A 104 -10.54 24.81 21.01
C THR A 104 -10.81 26.29 20.67
N PRO A 105 -11.67 26.99 21.43
CA PRO A 105 -11.98 28.40 21.20
C PRO A 105 -10.82 29.34 21.55
#